data_AF-A0AAW9KDI6-F1
#
_entry.id   AF-A0AAW9KDI6-F1
#
_cell.length_a   1.000
_cell.length_b   1.000
_cell.length_c   1.000
_cell.angle_alpha   90.00
_cell.angle_beta   90.00
_cell.angle_gamma   90.00
#
_symmetry.space_group_name_H-M   'P 1'
#
loop_
_entity.id
_entity.type
_entity.pdbx_description
1 polymer ?
#
loop_
_entity_poly.entity_id
_entity_poly.type
_entity_poly.pdbx_seq_one_letter_code
_entity_poly.pdbx_strand_id
1 'polypeptide(L)'
;GKSLSKSIYKNISQDNNTINMELIFNFFKIFIKNLENNIKFKIYMDKDIFKDFHCVELENLESIYSSLSFNNPSSLLDEFFTVKDKQDRLLNRSVDLQRLILNNIDRCNNKAKKLKNILKECEEKEKYKINGDLLTSYIYMIKKGLKEILLLNFYSDNEEYVTIKLDENKTPSENIQSLYKKYNKLKKSE
;
A
#
# COMPACT_ATOMS: atom_id res chain seq x y z
N GLY A 1 -15.98 -25.66 4.49
CA GLY A 1 -15.21 -26.49 3.53
C GLY A 1 -14.15 -27.38 4.17
N LYS A 2 -13.12 -26.80 4.80
CA LYS A 2 -12.05 -27.56 5.48
C LYS A 2 -12.45 -28.15 6.84
N SER A 3 -13.50 -27.63 7.47
CA SER A 3 -13.93 -27.98 8.82
C SER A 3 -14.52 -29.39 8.91
N LEU A 4 -15.44 -29.72 8.00
CA LEU A 4 -16.07 -31.03 7.88
C LEU A 4 -15.05 -32.10 7.47
N SER A 5 -14.21 -31.84 6.46
CA SER A 5 -13.18 -32.81 6.05
C SER A 5 -12.17 -33.10 7.15
N LYS A 6 -11.77 -32.07 7.93
CA LYS A 6 -10.90 -32.24 9.10
C LYS A 6 -11.58 -33.00 10.24
N SER A 7 -12.89 -32.83 10.43
CA SER A 7 -13.68 -33.61 11.39
C SER A 7 -13.74 -35.08 10.96
N ILE A 8 -14.13 -35.36 9.72
CA ILE A 8 -14.17 -36.71 9.16
C ILE A 8 -12.80 -37.41 9.26
N TYR A 9 -11.72 -36.70 8.92
CA TYR A 9 -10.37 -37.24 9.03
C TYR A 9 -10.01 -37.64 10.48
N LYS A 10 -10.34 -36.78 11.46
CA LYS A 10 -10.10 -37.10 12.88
C LYS A 10 -10.89 -38.33 13.31
N ASN A 11 -12.17 -38.41 12.95
CA ASN A 11 -13.02 -39.53 13.32
C ASN A 11 -12.50 -40.85 12.72
N ILE A 12 -12.04 -40.84 11.46
CA ILE A 12 -11.43 -42.03 10.83
C ILE A 12 -10.09 -42.40 11.47
N SER A 13 -9.29 -41.40 11.88
CA SER A 13 -7.94 -41.60 12.40
C SER A 13 -7.88 -41.96 13.89
N GLN A 14 -8.91 -41.61 14.68
CA GLN A 14 -8.97 -41.96 16.11
C GLN A 14 -9.12 -43.47 16.33
N ASP A 15 -9.75 -44.18 15.39
CA ASP A 15 -10.08 -45.60 15.54
C ASP A 15 -9.05 -46.56 14.93
N ASN A 16 -8.09 -46.11 14.11
CA ASN A 16 -7.21 -47.02 13.35
C ASN A 16 -5.77 -46.51 13.16
N ASN A 17 -4.77 -47.35 13.47
CA ASN A 17 -3.34 -47.07 13.25
C ASN A 17 -2.94 -46.99 11.75
N THR A 18 -3.76 -47.53 10.83
CA THR A 18 -3.56 -47.41 9.38
C THR A 18 -4.90 -47.21 8.67
N ILE A 19 -4.96 -46.20 7.78
CA ILE A 19 -6.15 -45.89 6.98
C ILE A 19 -6.10 -46.74 5.70
N ASN A 20 -7.13 -47.56 5.46
CA ASN A 20 -7.28 -48.33 4.23
C ASN A 20 -8.63 -48.06 3.53
N MET A 21 -8.77 -48.52 2.29
CA MET A 21 -9.94 -48.20 1.46
C MET A 21 -11.24 -48.82 1.98
N GLU A 22 -11.16 -50.00 2.61
CA GLU A 22 -12.31 -50.70 3.17
C GLU A 22 -12.87 -49.98 4.41
N LEU A 23 -12.00 -49.48 5.28
CA LEU A 23 -12.36 -48.65 6.44
C LEU A 23 -13.03 -47.36 6.01
N ILE A 24 -12.46 -46.65 5.02
CA ILE A 24 -13.06 -45.43 4.48
C ILE A 24 -14.45 -45.71 3.94
N PHE A 25 -14.60 -46.76 3.12
CA PHE A 25 -15.89 -47.12 2.53
C PHE A 25 -16.93 -47.46 3.60
N ASN A 26 -16.56 -48.26 4.59
CA ASN A 26 -17.47 -48.63 5.68
C ASN A 26 -17.84 -47.43 6.55
N PHE A 27 -16.89 -46.54 6.87
CA PHE A 27 -17.15 -45.30 7.59
C PHE A 27 -18.17 -44.44 6.84
N PHE A 28 -17.95 -44.16 5.55
CA PHE A 28 -18.90 -43.34 4.77
C PHE A 28 -20.26 -44.01 4.63
N LYS A 29 -20.31 -45.33 4.46
CA LYS A 29 -21.57 -46.08 4.41
C LYS A 29 -22.36 -45.93 5.71
N ILE A 30 -21.70 -46.04 6.87
CA ILE A 30 -22.33 -45.85 8.19
C ILE A 30 -22.72 -44.38 8.39
N PHE A 31 -21.83 -43.45 8.09
CA PHE A 31 -22.07 -42.01 8.22
C PHE A 31 -23.29 -41.56 7.41
N ILE A 32 -23.38 -41.95 6.13
CA ILE A 32 -24.52 -41.62 5.27
C ILE A 32 -25.80 -42.28 5.77
N LYS A 33 -25.75 -43.54 6.20
CA LYS A 33 -26.92 -44.24 6.76
C LYS A 33 -27.45 -43.57 8.03
N ASN A 34 -26.56 -43.05 8.87
CA ASN A 34 -26.92 -42.39 10.13
C ASN A 34 -27.26 -40.90 9.96
N LEU A 35 -27.12 -40.35 8.74
CA LEU A 35 -27.22 -38.92 8.50
C LEU A 35 -28.64 -38.42 8.78
N GLU A 36 -29.68 -39.16 8.38
CA GLU A 36 -31.09 -38.81 8.62
C GLU A 36 -31.40 -38.62 10.11
N ASN A 37 -30.80 -39.42 10.99
CA ASN A 37 -31.03 -39.35 12.44
C ASN A 37 -30.13 -38.33 13.15
N ASN A 38 -29.08 -37.85 12.48
CA ASN A 38 -28.06 -36.97 13.07
C ASN A 38 -28.05 -35.56 12.45
N ILE A 39 -29.11 -35.18 11.74
CA ILE A 39 -29.22 -33.83 11.17
C ILE A 39 -29.35 -32.82 12.32
N LYS A 40 -28.37 -31.94 12.44
CA LYS A 40 -28.38 -30.80 13.38
C LYS A 40 -27.93 -29.55 12.66
N PHE A 41 -28.80 -28.55 12.61
CA PHE A 41 -28.49 -27.27 11.98
C PHE A 41 -27.79 -26.36 12.98
N LYS A 42 -26.47 -26.20 12.84
CA LYS A 42 -25.65 -25.39 13.74
C LYS A 42 -24.84 -24.34 13.00
N ILE A 43 -24.79 -23.14 13.58
CA ILE A 43 -23.84 -22.08 13.22
C ILE A 43 -22.75 -22.06 14.29
N TYR A 44 -21.49 -22.01 13.87
CA TYR A 44 -20.32 -21.92 14.76
C TYR A 44 -19.75 -20.49 14.76
N MET A 45 -19.41 -20.01 15.95
CA MET A 45 -19.01 -18.63 16.19
C MET A 45 -17.75 -18.54 17.06
N ASP A 46 -16.93 -17.54 16.77
CA ASP A 46 -15.74 -17.19 17.55
C ASP A 46 -15.93 -15.78 18.12
N LYS A 47 -16.17 -15.68 19.43
CA LYS A 47 -16.36 -14.38 20.14
C LYS A 47 -17.29 -13.43 19.36
N ASP A 48 -18.43 -13.95 18.90
CA ASP A 48 -19.49 -13.26 18.13
C ASP A 48 -19.28 -13.14 16.60
N ILE A 49 -18.18 -13.63 16.05
CA ILE A 49 -17.96 -13.68 14.60
C ILE A 49 -18.44 -15.02 14.05
N PHE A 50 -19.35 -14.98 13.07
CA PHE A 50 -19.84 -16.20 12.43
C PHE A 50 -18.73 -16.78 11.55
N LYS A 51 -18.41 -18.07 11.77
CA LYS A 51 -17.30 -18.74 11.08
C LYS A 51 -17.78 -19.67 9.98
N ASP A 52 -18.62 -20.64 10.35
CA ASP A 52 -19.12 -21.67 9.44
C ASP A 52 -20.46 -22.19 9.96
N PHE A 53 -21.19 -22.88 9.11
CA PHE A 53 -22.42 -23.56 9.49
C PHE A 53 -22.45 -24.97 8.93
N HIS A 54 -23.11 -25.89 9.64
CA HIS A 54 -23.20 -27.29 9.24
C HIS A 54 -24.58 -27.87 9.57
N CYS A 55 -24.97 -28.88 8.79
CA CYS A 55 -26.18 -29.70 9.02
C CYS A 55 -25.88 -30.97 9.85
N VAL A 56 -24.65 -31.10 10.34
CA VAL A 56 -24.19 -32.16 11.24
C VAL A 56 -23.41 -31.52 12.37
N GLU A 57 -23.43 -32.17 13.53
CA GLU A 57 -22.65 -31.76 14.67
C GLU A 57 -21.16 -32.08 14.46
N LEU A 58 -20.31 -31.07 14.65
CA LEU A 58 -18.87 -31.18 14.51
C LEU A 58 -18.20 -30.97 15.88
N GLU A 59 -17.88 -32.06 16.57
CA GLU A 59 -17.26 -32.06 17.91
C GLU A 59 -15.94 -31.27 17.97
N ASN A 60 -15.18 -31.31 16.87
CA ASN A 60 -13.92 -30.56 16.73
C ASN A 60 -14.12 -29.04 16.67
N LEU A 61 -15.31 -28.56 16.32
CA LEU A 61 -15.65 -27.15 16.34
C LEU A 61 -16.30 -26.77 17.67
N GLU A 62 -17.11 -27.65 18.29
CA GLU A 62 -17.73 -27.38 19.59
C GLU A 62 -16.72 -27.17 20.72
N SER A 63 -15.58 -27.84 20.65
CA SER A 63 -14.49 -27.66 21.62
C SER A 63 -13.80 -26.29 21.52
N ILE A 64 -13.97 -25.57 20.40
CA ILE A 64 -13.21 -24.35 20.08
C ILE A 64 -14.14 -23.13 19.94
N TYR A 65 -15.36 -23.35 19.48
CA TYR A 65 -16.32 -22.33 19.07
C TYR A 65 -17.65 -22.51 19.79
N SER A 66 -18.32 -21.40 20.09
CA SER A 66 -19.71 -21.45 20.52
C SER A 66 -20.60 -21.80 19.33
N SER A 67 -21.76 -22.41 19.58
CA SER A 67 -22.71 -22.76 18.52
C SER A 67 -24.14 -22.32 18.80
N LEU A 68 -24.87 -21.98 17.74
CA LEU A 68 -26.31 -21.70 17.75
C LEU A 68 -27.02 -22.82 17.01
N SER A 69 -28.10 -23.35 17.59
CA SER A 69 -28.89 -24.44 17.00
C SER A 69 -30.18 -23.91 16.37
N PHE A 70 -30.58 -24.51 15.26
CA PHE A 70 -31.76 -24.14 14.49
C PHE A 70 -32.62 -25.37 14.20
N ASN A 71 -33.93 -25.16 14.02
CA ASN A 71 -34.88 -26.24 13.79
C ASN A 71 -34.94 -26.68 12.32
N ASN A 72 -34.59 -25.79 11.40
CA ASN A 72 -34.69 -26.03 9.96
C ASN A 72 -33.54 -25.32 9.22
N PRO A 73 -33.18 -25.78 8.01
CA PRO A 73 -32.07 -25.22 7.28
C PRO A 73 -32.33 -23.79 6.79
N SER A 74 -33.59 -23.43 6.48
CA SER A 74 -33.93 -22.08 5.99
C SER A 74 -33.58 -21.03 7.03
N SER A 75 -34.06 -21.18 8.26
CA SER A 75 -33.78 -20.23 9.35
C SER A 75 -32.29 -20.13 9.67
N LEU A 76 -31.55 -21.23 9.57
CA LEU A 76 -30.09 -21.21 9.72
C LEU A 76 -29.41 -20.39 8.62
N LEU A 77 -29.76 -20.63 7.36
CA LEU A 77 -29.12 -19.94 6.23
C LEU A 77 -29.47 -18.44 6.24
N ASP A 78 -30.72 -18.10 6.55
CA ASP A 78 -31.18 -16.71 6.66
C ASP A 78 -30.39 -15.95 7.72
N GLU A 79 -30.26 -16.51 8.93
CA GLU A 79 -29.49 -15.90 10.01
C GLU A 79 -28.00 -15.81 9.63
N PHE A 80 -27.41 -16.90 9.13
CA PHE A 80 -25.99 -16.95 8.80
C PHE A 80 -25.61 -15.89 7.77
N PHE A 81 -26.29 -15.85 6.64
CA PHE A 81 -25.93 -14.94 5.56
C PHE A 81 -26.27 -13.49 5.88
N THR A 82 -27.34 -13.23 6.66
CA THR A 82 -27.66 -11.88 7.11
C THR A 82 -26.57 -11.29 8.01
N VAL A 83 -26.11 -12.08 8.99
CA VAL A 83 -25.05 -11.64 9.91
C VAL A 83 -23.71 -11.58 9.19
N LYS A 84 -23.39 -12.58 8.37
CA LYS A 84 -22.13 -12.65 7.63
C LYS A 84 -21.95 -11.47 6.69
N ASP A 85 -22.99 -11.09 5.95
CA ASP A 85 -22.97 -9.94 5.06
C ASP A 85 -22.77 -8.62 5.82
N LYS A 86 -23.39 -8.45 7.01
CA LYS A 86 -23.11 -7.29 7.88
C LYS A 86 -21.66 -7.26 8.35
N GLN A 87 -21.12 -8.39 8.79
CA GLN A 87 -19.73 -8.50 9.24
C GLN A 87 -18.75 -8.19 8.10
N ASP A 88 -18.97 -8.75 6.91
CA ASP A 88 -18.10 -8.54 5.76
C ASP A 88 -18.16 -7.08 5.27
N ARG A 89 -19.35 -6.45 5.28
CA ARG A 89 -19.48 -5.01 4.97
C ARG A 89 -18.69 -4.13 5.93
N LEU A 90 -18.74 -4.41 7.24
CA LEU A 90 -17.98 -3.67 8.24
C LEU A 90 -16.46 -3.85 8.07
N LEU A 91 -16.01 -5.09 7.83
CA LEU A 91 -14.60 -5.40 7.57
C LEU A 91 -14.10 -4.68 6.32
N ASN A 92 -14.85 -4.75 5.21
CA ASN A 92 -14.50 -4.07 3.97
C ASN A 92 -14.39 -2.56 4.17
N ARG A 93 -15.34 -1.94 4.86
CA ARG A 93 -15.29 -0.51 5.18
C ARG A 93 -14.07 -0.15 6.03
N SER A 94 -13.70 -0.99 7.00
CA SER A 94 -12.50 -0.78 7.81
C SER A 94 -11.23 -0.83 6.97
N VAL A 95 -11.10 -1.83 6.09
CA VAL A 95 -9.97 -1.97 5.18
C VAL A 95 -9.87 -0.78 4.21
N ASP A 96 -11.00 -0.33 3.67
CA ASP A 96 -11.02 0.82 2.75
C ASP A 96 -10.62 2.13 3.46
N LEU A 97 -11.05 2.32 4.71
CA LEU A 97 -10.61 3.45 5.53
C LEU A 97 -9.11 3.40 5.80
N GLN A 98 -8.57 2.22 6.14
CA GLN A 98 -7.13 2.04 6.35
C GLN A 98 -6.35 2.36 5.08
N ARG A 99 -6.78 1.86 3.92
CA ARG A 99 -6.17 2.18 2.62
C ARG A 99 -6.21 3.67 2.33
N LEU A 100 -7.34 4.34 2.59
CA LEU A 100 -7.49 5.78 2.40
C LEU A 100 -6.52 6.57 3.29
N ILE A 101 -6.37 6.19 4.56
CA ILE A 101 -5.44 6.83 5.48
C ILE A 101 -4.00 6.66 5.00
N LEU A 102 -3.58 5.43 4.66
CA LEU A 102 -2.23 5.14 4.18
C LEU A 102 -1.91 5.91 2.89
N ASN A 103 -2.85 5.94 1.93
CA ASN A 103 -2.69 6.71 0.69
C ASN A 103 -2.50 8.21 0.95
N ASN A 104 -3.21 8.78 1.93
CA ASN A 104 -3.05 10.18 2.31
C ASN A 104 -1.72 10.44 3.02
N ILE A 105 -1.28 9.54 3.89
CA ILE A 105 0.04 9.61 4.53
C ILE A 105 1.14 9.62 3.46
N ASP A 106 1.08 8.71 2.49
CA ASP A 106 2.05 8.64 1.41
C ASP A 106 2.04 9.90 0.53
N ARG A 107 0.84 10.42 0.23
CA ARG A 107 0.70 11.68 -0.51
C ARG A 107 1.35 12.85 0.24
N CYS A 108 1.12 12.96 1.54
CA CYS A 108 1.71 14.00 2.39
C CYS A 108 3.24 13.86 2.46
N ASN A 109 3.74 12.63 2.67
CA ASN A 109 5.18 12.35 2.70
C ASN A 109 5.86 12.69 1.38
N ASN A 110 5.25 12.33 0.24
CA ASN A 110 5.76 12.66 -1.08
C ASN A 110 5.74 14.17 -1.35
N LYS A 111 4.68 14.86 -0.92
CA LYS A 111 4.61 16.33 -1.00
C LYS A 111 5.71 16.99 -0.15
N ALA A 112 5.92 16.52 1.07
CA ALA A 112 6.96 17.02 1.96
C ALA A 112 8.36 16.80 1.38
N LYS A 113 8.64 15.63 0.79
CA LYS A 113 9.91 15.36 0.08
C LYS A 113 10.13 16.33 -1.09
N LYS A 114 9.12 16.55 -1.92
CA LYS A 114 9.18 17.50 -3.04
C LYS A 114 9.47 18.92 -2.56
N LEU A 115 8.76 19.38 -1.53
CA LEU A 115 8.97 20.71 -0.94
C LEU A 115 10.37 20.86 -0.35
N LYS A 116 10.89 19.85 0.35
CA LYS A 116 12.27 19.85 0.85
C LYS A 116 13.30 19.95 -0.28
N ASN A 117 13.08 19.27 -1.40
CA ASN A 117 13.98 19.38 -2.55
C ASN A 117 13.91 20.77 -3.19
N ILE A 118 12.71 21.34 -3.34
CA ILE A 118 12.53 22.71 -3.84
C ILE A 118 13.25 23.71 -2.93
N LEU A 119 13.13 23.58 -1.61
CA LEU A 119 13.82 24.45 -0.66
C LEU A 119 15.34 24.37 -0.82
N LYS A 120 15.91 23.18 -1.00
CA LYS A 120 17.34 23.02 -1.31
C LYS A 120 17.74 23.67 -2.63
N GLU A 121 16.92 23.53 -3.68
CA GLU A 121 17.17 24.23 -4.95
C GLU A 121 17.09 25.77 -4.79
N CYS A 122 16.23 26.26 -3.91
CA CYS A 122 16.12 27.68 -3.59
C CYS A 122 17.33 28.22 -2.80
N GLU A 123 18.02 27.40 -1.99
CA GLU A 123 19.27 27.80 -1.32
C GLU A 123 20.35 28.21 -2.34
N GLU A 124 20.39 27.56 -3.50
CA GLU A 124 21.33 27.88 -4.58
C GLU A 124 20.89 29.08 -5.45
N LYS A 125 19.73 29.71 -5.17
CA LYS A 125 19.19 30.77 -6.04
C LYS A 125 20.19 31.91 -6.25
N GLU A 126 20.89 32.31 -5.18
CA GLU A 126 21.78 33.47 -5.21
C GLU A 126 22.98 33.24 -6.13
N LYS A 127 23.42 31.99 -6.31
CA LYS A 127 24.46 31.62 -7.28
C LYS A 127 24.06 31.97 -8.71
N TYR A 128 22.78 31.81 -9.09
CA TYR A 128 22.32 32.18 -10.43
C TYR A 128 22.32 33.70 -10.63
N LYS A 129 22.01 34.46 -9.58
CA LYS A 129 22.07 35.92 -9.60
C LYS A 129 23.52 36.40 -9.73
N ILE A 130 24.42 35.93 -8.87
CA ILE A 130 25.86 36.22 -8.93
C ILE A 130 26.43 35.88 -10.31
N ASN A 131 26.12 34.69 -10.85
CA ASN A 131 26.58 34.31 -12.19
C ASN A 131 26.01 35.23 -13.28
N GLY A 132 24.75 35.66 -13.16
CA GLY A 132 24.13 36.61 -14.09
C GLY A 132 24.80 37.98 -14.03
N ASP A 133 25.08 38.47 -12.83
CA ASP A 133 25.77 39.74 -12.58
C ASP A 133 27.21 39.68 -13.15
N LEU A 134 27.94 38.59 -12.93
CA LEU A 134 29.28 38.35 -13.50
C LEU A 134 29.28 38.34 -15.03
N LEU A 135 28.39 37.54 -15.65
CA LEU A 135 28.29 37.49 -17.11
C LEU A 135 27.90 38.84 -17.71
N THR A 136 27.09 39.64 -16.99
CA THR A 136 26.71 40.98 -17.44
C THR A 136 27.90 41.93 -17.40
N SER A 137 28.68 41.93 -16.32
CA SER A 137 29.88 42.75 -16.17
C SER A 137 30.96 42.42 -17.21
N TYR A 138 31.12 41.14 -17.56
CA TYR A 138 32.11 40.65 -18.53
C TYR A 138 31.51 40.34 -19.90
N ILE A 139 30.36 40.90 -20.26
CA ILE A 139 29.60 40.52 -21.47
C ILE A 139 30.43 40.62 -22.76
N TYR A 140 31.35 41.59 -22.84
CA TYR A 140 32.24 41.80 -23.97
C TYR A 140 33.25 40.66 -24.19
N MET A 141 33.52 39.85 -23.15
CA MET A 141 34.39 38.67 -23.24
C MET A 141 33.63 37.44 -23.76
N ILE A 142 32.30 37.44 -23.76
CA ILE A 142 31.48 36.28 -24.10
C ILE A 142 31.20 36.25 -25.60
N LYS A 143 31.67 35.19 -26.27
CA LYS A 143 31.36 34.91 -27.68
C LYS A 143 30.24 33.88 -27.80
N LYS A 144 29.41 34.01 -28.85
CA LYS A 144 28.40 33.00 -29.19
C LYS A 144 29.09 31.67 -29.53
N GLY A 145 28.52 30.55 -29.10
CA GLY A 145 29.10 29.21 -29.30
C GLY A 145 30.07 28.76 -28.20
N LEU A 146 30.28 29.55 -27.13
CA LEU A 146 31.06 29.11 -25.97
C LEU A 146 30.26 28.17 -25.06
N LYS A 147 30.91 27.12 -24.56
CA LYS A 147 30.36 26.13 -23.60
C LYS A 147 30.43 26.60 -22.15
N GLU A 148 31.50 27.32 -21.82
CA GLU A 148 31.75 27.84 -20.49
C GLU A 148 32.74 29.00 -20.56
N ILE A 149 32.77 29.80 -19.50
CA ILE A 149 33.71 30.91 -19.35
C ILE A 149 34.16 30.99 -17.89
N LEU A 150 35.45 31.29 -17.69
CA LEU A 150 36.06 31.44 -16.38
C LEU A 150 36.20 32.94 -16.09
N LEU A 151 35.54 33.42 -15.04
CA LEU A 151 35.45 34.85 -14.70
C LEU A 151 35.85 35.11 -13.26
N LEU A 152 36.47 36.27 -13.02
CA LEU A 152 36.84 36.70 -11.67
C LEU A 152 35.59 37.09 -10.88
N ASN A 153 35.38 36.47 -9.72
CA ASN A 153 34.24 36.72 -8.85
C ASN A 153 34.48 37.90 -7.92
N PHE A 154 33.97 39.08 -8.29
CA PHE A 154 34.06 40.29 -7.47
C PHE A 154 33.15 40.31 -6.22
N TYR A 155 32.38 39.25 -5.97
CA TYR A 155 31.65 39.05 -4.70
C TYR A 155 32.45 38.23 -3.67
N SER A 156 33.61 37.68 -4.06
CA SER A 156 34.49 36.92 -3.16
C SER A 156 35.63 37.81 -2.66
N ASP A 157 35.86 37.82 -1.34
CA ASP A 157 36.97 38.56 -0.73
C ASP A 157 38.36 38.02 -1.15
N ASN A 158 38.40 36.80 -1.70
CA ASN A 158 39.63 36.10 -2.08
C ASN A 158 39.93 36.14 -3.59
N GLU A 159 39.22 36.97 -4.38
CA GLU A 159 39.42 37.08 -5.83
C GLU A 159 39.34 35.72 -6.58
N GLU A 160 38.43 34.85 -6.15
CA GLU A 160 38.29 33.52 -6.73
C GLU A 160 37.71 33.58 -8.16
N TYR A 161 38.19 32.69 -9.03
CA TYR A 161 37.62 32.50 -10.36
C TYR A 161 36.49 31.49 -10.33
N VAL A 162 35.39 31.82 -11.02
CA VAL A 162 34.20 30.96 -11.15
C VAL A 162 34.01 30.58 -12.61
N THR A 163 33.89 29.27 -12.86
CA THR A 163 33.50 28.73 -14.17
C THR A 163 31.98 28.75 -14.32
N ILE A 164 31.48 29.50 -15.30
CA ILE A 164 30.04 29.60 -15.61
C ILE A 164 29.77 28.87 -16.92
N LYS A 165 28.90 27.86 -16.88
CA LYS A 165 28.43 27.14 -18.06
C LYS A 165 27.47 27.99 -18.88
N LEU A 166 27.63 27.94 -20.19
CA LEU A 166 26.86 28.67 -21.18
C LEU A 166 26.20 27.69 -22.16
N ASP A 167 25.11 28.11 -22.75
CA ASP A 167 24.45 27.41 -23.85
C ASP A 167 25.01 27.94 -25.17
N GLU A 168 25.71 27.08 -25.91
CA GLU A 168 26.39 27.42 -27.18
C GLU A 168 25.42 27.97 -28.23
N ASN A 169 24.16 27.55 -28.18
CA ASN A 169 23.14 27.96 -29.14
C ASN A 169 22.55 29.34 -28.81
N LYS A 170 22.74 29.83 -27.59
CA LYS A 170 22.23 31.11 -27.12
C LYS A 170 23.25 32.22 -27.32
N THR A 171 22.75 33.41 -27.58
CA THR A 171 23.54 34.65 -27.53
C THR A 171 24.00 34.93 -26.08
N PRO A 172 25.04 35.76 -25.88
CA PRO A 172 25.46 36.18 -24.54
C PRO A 172 24.31 36.74 -23.69
N SER A 173 23.48 37.61 -24.27
CA SER A 173 22.32 38.19 -23.59
C SER A 173 21.25 37.16 -23.22
N GLU A 174 21.00 36.17 -24.08
CA GLU A 174 20.06 35.08 -23.78
C GLU A 174 20.54 34.16 -22.66
N ASN A 175 21.86 33.90 -22.59
CA ASN A 175 22.48 33.16 -21.48
C ASN A 175 22.29 33.90 -20.15
N ILE A 176 22.57 35.22 -20.12
CA ILE A 176 22.35 36.09 -18.96
C ILE A 176 20.87 36.08 -18.54
N GLN A 177 19.96 36.31 -19.49
CA GLN A 177 18.52 36.28 -19.22
C GLN A 177 18.06 34.92 -18.68
N SER A 178 18.63 33.82 -19.16
CA SER A 178 18.32 32.48 -18.69
C SER A 178 18.69 32.31 -17.20
N LEU A 179 19.82 32.85 -16.76
CA LEU A 179 20.23 32.83 -15.35
C LEU A 179 19.26 33.64 -14.47
N TYR A 180 18.92 34.87 -14.87
CA TYR A 180 17.93 35.67 -14.13
C TYR A 180 16.53 35.06 -14.14
N LYS A 181 16.10 34.43 -15.24
CA LYS A 181 14.84 33.66 -15.29
C LYS A 181 14.85 32.52 -14.28
N LYS A 182 15.97 31.80 -14.16
CA LYS A 182 16.12 30.71 -13.19
C LYS A 182 16.12 31.24 -11.74
N TYR A 183 16.85 32.32 -11.47
CA TYR A 183 16.80 33.02 -10.18
C TYR A 183 15.38 33.43 -9.80
N ASN A 184 14.67 34.15 -10.67
CA ASN A 184 13.32 34.63 -10.40
C ASN A 184 12.32 33.47 -10.19
N LYS A 185 12.49 32.36 -10.92
CA LYS A 185 11.68 31.16 -10.72
C LYS A 185 11.89 30.55 -9.34
N LEU A 186 13.15 30.40 -8.91
CA LEU A 186 13.49 29.87 -7.59
C LEU A 186 13.02 30.82 -6.48
N LYS A 187 13.25 32.13 -6.62
CA LYS A 187 12.77 33.15 -5.68
C LYS A 187 11.24 33.15 -5.51
N LYS A 188 10.48 32.86 -6.57
CA LYS A 188 9.02 32.73 -6.50
C LYS A 188 8.55 31.40 -5.88
N SER A 189 9.41 30.39 -5.89
CA SER A 189 9.11 29.03 -5.42
C SER A 189 9.51 28.81 -3.95
N GLU A 190 10.26 29.75 -3.38
CA GLU A 190 10.52 29.94 -1.94
C GLU A 190 9.27 30.50 -1.23
#